data_AF-A0A7X3WQ20-F1
#
_entry.id   AF-A0A7X3WQ20-F1
#
_cell.length_a   1.000
_cell.length_b   1.000
_cell.length_c   1.000
_cell.angle_alpha   90.00
_cell.angle_beta   90.00
_cell.angle_gamma   90.00
#
_symmetry.space_group_name_H-M   'P 1'
#
loop_
_entity.id
_entity.type
_entity.pdbx_description
1 polymer ?
#
loop_
_entity_poly.entity_id
_entity_poly.type
_entity_poly.pdbx_seq_one_letter_code
_entity_poly.pdbx_strand_id
1 'polypeptide(L)'
;MKNFNSKITLNLDSDAEVSVKGFIAPIEYTQRDYHVDWDELANLKAAEPEKQYPASVFQAFLPSEPVSVGECWQIEEEAALTLLRQLSPCPQLELEIGGADSYGLWACLRAYNDAFAEIMFRIHAEFVLEKGWFAPSQFAGYMVIDRLEKKVVSFKMYVPDATLNFDVRWRIFGDERRAADIGFCPQMELCAGAKDVLQDAKFAEAITEEEALHTLMLCFYKSAQINWVSLEKALELAPALQKPIHAISSGGPLADESC
;
A
#
# COMPACT_ATOMS: atom_id res chain seq x y z
N MET A 1 -8.56 17.21 -15.12
CA MET A 1 -7.17 17.06 -14.65
C MET A 1 -6.49 18.41 -14.66
N LYS A 2 -5.88 18.82 -13.54
CA LYS A 2 -4.90 19.92 -13.55
C LYS A 2 -3.69 19.43 -14.36
N ASN A 3 -3.20 20.25 -15.30
CA ASN A 3 -1.98 19.94 -16.04
C ASN A 3 -0.79 20.45 -15.23
N PHE A 4 0.00 19.53 -14.69
CA PHE A 4 1.27 19.80 -14.04
C PHE A 4 2.39 19.61 -15.06
N ASN A 5 3.03 20.71 -15.47
CA ASN A 5 4.08 20.67 -16.50
C ASN A 5 5.49 20.65 -15.90
N SER A 6 5.63 20.86 -14.59
CA SER A 6 6.93 20.91 -13.92
C SER A 6 7.34 19.51 -13.48
N LYS A 7 8.45 19.03 -14.03
CA LYS A 7 9.10 17.79 -13.59
C LYS A 7 10.19 18.10 -12.58
N ILE A 8 10.30 17.31 -11.52
CA ILE A 8 11.36 17.43 -10.52
C ILE A 8 12.14 16.14 -10.37
N THR A 9 13.44 16.26 -10.07
CA THR A 9 14.27 15.13 -9.64
C THR A 9 14.20 15.00 -8.13
N LEU A 10 14.07 13.76 -7.65
CA LEU A 10 14.05 13.41 -6.23
C LEU A 10 15.30 12.57 -5.92
N ASN A 11 16.05 12.96 -4.89
CA ASN A 11 17.26 12.27 -4.49
C ASN A 11 17.43 12.33 -2.97
N LEU A 12 18.09 11.32 -2.43
CA LEU A 12 18.56 11.23 -1.06
C LEU A 12 20.09 11.25 -1.03
N ASP A 13 20.63 11.65 0.11
CA ASP A 13 22.04 11.47 0.44
C ASP A 13 22.27 10.00 0.83
N SER A 14 23.22 9.32 0.16
CA SER A 14 23.48 7.90 0.35
C SER A 14 24.05 7.56 1.73
N ASP A 15 24.64 8.55 2.41
CA ASP A 15 25.32 8.35 3.69
C ASP A 15 24.39 8.53 4.90
N ALA A 16 23.13 8.89 4.65
CA ALA A 16 22.12 9.05 5.71
C ALA A 16 21.52 7.70 6.13
N GLU A 17 21.11 7.61 7.40
CA GLU A 17 20.42 6.46 7.98
C GLU A 17 19.03 6.89 8.46
N VAL A 18 18.06 5.98 8.37
CA VAL A 18 16.69 6.18 8.82
C VAL A 18 16.35 5.12 9.86
N SER A 19 15.98 5.56 11.07
CA SER A 19 15.48 4.64 12.10
C SER A 19 13.99 4.39 11.90
N VAL A 20 13.63 3.14 11.63
CA VAL A 20 12.26 2.70 11.37
C VAL A 20 11.78 1.85 12.54
N LYS A 21 10.59 2.20 13.05
CA LYS A 21 9.89 1.43 14.08
C LYS A 21 8.80 0.59 13.42
N GLY A 22 8.77 -0.70 13.75
CA GLY A 22 7.76 -1.63 13.29
C GLY A 22 6.83 -2.07 14.42
N PHE A 23 5.55 -2.16 14.12
CA PHE A 23 4.54 -2.59 15.09
C PHE A 23 3.45 -3.43 14.40
N ILE A 24 3.01 -4.48 15.10
CA ILE A 24 1.84 -5.28 14.74
C ILE A 24 1.04 -5.45 16.04
N ALA A 25 -0.22 -5.04 16.02
CA ALA A 25 -1.15 -5.25 17.13
C ALA A 25 -1.55 -6.74 17.21
N PRO A 26 -1.88 -7.24 18.40
CA PRO A 26 -2.43 -8.59 18.54
C PRO A 26 -3.64 -8.81 17.65
N ILE A 27 -3.72 -10.00 17.04
CA ILE A 27 -4.88 -10.41 16.25
C ILE A 27 -5.88 -11.07 17.21
N GLU A 28 -6.95 -10.35 17.50
CA GLU A 28 -8.00 -10.77 18.43
C GLU A 28 -9.28 -11.26 17.72
N TYR A 29 -9.28 -11.23 16.38
CA TYR A 29 -10.45 -11.62 15.59
C TYR A 29 -10.08 -12.19 14.22
N THR A 30 -10.67 -13.34 13.91
CA THR A 30 -10.83 -13.88 12.55
C THR A 30 -12.22 -14.50 12.43
N GLN A 31 -12.79 -14.56 11.23
CA GLN A 31 -14.18 -15.00 11.02
C GLN A 31 -14.43 -16.46 11.45
N ARG A 32 -13.42 -17.33 11.36
CA ARG A 32 -13.50 -18.75 11.74
C ARG A 32 -12.70 -19.08 12.99
N ASP A 33 -12.35 -18.09 13.81
CA ASP A 33 -11.58 -18.25 15.04
C ASP A 33 -10.19 -18.90 14.87
N TYR A 34 -9.61 -18.87 13.67
CA TYR A 34 -8.26 -19.40 13.42
C TYR A 34 -7.17 -18.76 14.26
N HIS A 35 -7.34 -17.50 14.67
CA HIS A 35 -6.43 -16.88 15.63
C HIS A 35 -6.37 -17.62 16.98
N VAL A 36 -7.42 -18.36 17.38
CA VAL A 36 -7.43 -19.16 18.62
C VAL A 36 -6.57 -20.42 18.49
N ASP A 37 -6.62 -21.08 17.33
CA ASP A 37 -5.95 -22.37 17.11
C ASP A 37 -4.58 -22.26 16.42
N TRP A 38 -4.27 -21.09 15.84
CA TRP A 38 -3.02 -20.79 15.15
C TRP A 38 -2.16 -19.82 15.97
N ASP A 39 -1.34 -20.39 16.87
CA ASP A 39 -0.47 -19.65 17.79
C ASP A 39 0.41 -18.57 17.13
N GLU A 40 1.03 -18.89 15.99
CA GLU A 40 1.85 -17.93 15.23
C GLU A 40 1.03 -16.75 14.68
N LEU A 41 -0.23 -16.96 14.29
CA LEU A 41 -1.11 -15.88 13.84
C LEU A 41 -1.55 -15.01 15.03
N ALA A 42 -1.96 -15.62 16.16
CA ALA A 42 -2.35 -14.89 17.37
C ALA A 42 -1.21 -14.05 17.95
N ASN A 43 0.02 -14.56 17.86
CA ASN A 43 1.22 -13.91 18.39
C ASN A 43 2.06 -13.22 17.31
N LEU A 44 1.46 -12.93 16.14
CA LEU A 44 2.15 -12.22 15.08
C LEU A 44 2.61 -10.86 15.58
N LYS A 45 3.91 -10.59 15.44
CA LYS A 45 4.56 -9.37 15.89
C LYS A 45 5.66 -8.99 14.91
N ALA A 46 6.03 -7.71 14.88
CA ALA A 46 7.14 -7.24 14.08
C ALA A 46 8.40 -8.07 14.38
N ALA A 47 9.01 -8.63 13.34
CA ALA A 47 10.24 -9.42 13.45
C ALA A 47 11.38 -8.58 14.05
N GLU A 48 11.47 -7.30 13.68
CA GLU A 48 12.44 -6.34 14.21
C GLU A 48 11.72 -5.03 14.60
N PRO A 49 11.32 -4.85 15.88
CA PRO A 49 10.52 -3.68 16.29
C PRO A 49 11.17 -2.32 16.04
N GLU A 50 12.50 -2.26 15.97
CA GLU A 50 13.26 -1.08 15.58
C GLU A 50 14.48 -1.50 14.77
N LYS A 51 14.72 -0.82 13.65
CA LYS A 51 15.83 -1.09 12.74
C LYS A 51 16.30 0.17 12.04
N GLN A 52 17.61 0.31 11.92
CA GLN A 52 18.22 1.36 11.11
C GLN A 52 18.43 0.84 9.68
N TYR A 53 18.10 1.69 8.72
CA TYR A 53 18.25 1.40 7.31
C TYR A 53 19.03 2.52 6.63
N PRO A 54 19.94 2.17 5.70
CA PRO A 54 20.60 3.17 4.89
C PRO A 54 19.57 3.84 3.98
N ALA A 55 19.78 5.13 3.70
CA ALA A 55 18.91 5.92 2.84
C ALA A 55 18.75 5.32 1.43
N SER A 56 19.68 4.47 0.98
CA SER A 56 19.57 3.72 -0.27
C SER A 56 18.32 2.85 -0.37
N VAL A 57 17.83 2.30 0.75
CA VAL A 57 16.55 1.55 0.78
C VAL A 57 15.38 2.45 0.42
N PHE A 58 15.39 3.71 0.86
CA PHE A 58 14.34 4.69 0.55
C PHE A 58 14.55 5.36 -0.81
N GLN A 59 15.79 5.47 -1.27
CA GLN A 59 16.11 5.98 -2.60
C GLN A 59 15.49 5.10 -3.68
N ALA A 60 15.37 3.80 -3.45
CA ALA A 60 14.72 2.84 -4.34
C ALA A 60 13.18 2.99 -4.41
N PHE A 61 12.58 3.82 -3.54
CA PHE A 61 11.18 4.26 -3.65
C PHE A 61 11.04 5.49 -4.57
N LEU A 62 12.14 6.08 -5.02
CA LEU A 62 12.17 7.27 -5.85
C LEU A 62 12.24 6.93 -7.34
N PRO A 63 11.67 7.79 -8.20
CA PRO A 63 11.74 7.59 -9.63
C PRO A 63 13.18 7.86 -10.12
N SER A 64 13.64 7.08 -11.08
CA SER A 64 14.96 7.25 -11.71
C SER A 64 15.03 8.50 -12.59
N GLU A 65 13.88 8.99 -13.06
CA GLU A 65 13.74 10.11 -13.97
C GLU A 65 12.91 11.23 -13.34
N PRO A 66 13.02 12.49 -13.83
CA PRO A 66 12.19 13.59 -13.33
C PRO A 66 10.68 13.35 -13.53
N VAL A 67 9.89 13.57 -12.48
CA VAL A 67 8.44 13.30 -12.47
C VAL A 67 7.61 14.54 -12.15
N SER A 68 6.38 14.56 -12.66
CA SER A 68 5.36 15.57 -12.34
C SER A 68 4.48 15.11 -11.18
N VAL A 69 3.78 16.06 -10.52
CA VAL A 69 2.73 15.72 -9.56
C VAL A 69 1.64 14.87 -10.23
N GLY A 70 1.24 13.78 -9.57
CA GLY A 70 0.29 12.80 -10.08
C GLY A 70 0.90 11.76 -11.03
N GLU A 71 2.18 11.86 -11.39
CA GLU A 71 2.86 10.81 -12.16
C GLU A 71 3.16 9.62 -11.24
N CYS A 72 2.86 8.41 -11.71
CA CYS A 72 3.13 7.16 -10.99
C CYS A 72 4.37 6.45 -11.55
N TRP A 73 5.09 5.75 -10.68
CA TRP A 73 6.20 4.89 -11.05
C TRP A 73 6.20 3.62 -10.19
N GLN A 74 6.84 2.57 -10.71
CA GLN A 74 7.00 1.31 -10.00
C GLN A 74 8.17 1.44 -9.00
N ILE A 75 7.96 0.93 -7.79
CA ILE A 75 9.00 0.86 -6.75
C ILE A 75 9.88 -0.37 -6.99
N GLU A 76 11.15 -0.31 -6.60
CA GLU A 76 12.04 -1.47 -6.66
C GLU A 76 11.64 -2.55 -5.63
N GLU A 77 11.48 -3.78 -6.10
CA GLU A 77 10.97 -4.90 -5.30
C GLU A 77 11.83 -5.23 -4.09
N GLU A 78 13.16 -5.31 -4.26
CA GLU A 78 14.06 -5.68 -3.16
C GLU A 78 14.08 -4.65 -2.03
N ALA A 79 13.88 -3.38 -2.34
CA ALA A 79 13.76 -2.33 -1.33
C ALA A 79 12.49 -2.48 -0.49
N ALA A 80 11.35 -2.74 -1.15
CA ALA A 80 10.09 -3.02 -0.45
C ALA A 80 10.21 -4.28 0.42
N LEU A 81 10.76 -5.38 -0.12
CA LEU A 81 11.00 -6.61 0.62
C LEU A 81 11.91 -6.38 1.83
N THR A 82 12.94 -5.54 1.69
CA THR A 82 13.87 -5.20 2.78
C THR A 82 13.18 -4.51 3.96
N LEU A 83 12.22 -3.63 3.70
CA LEU A 83 11.39 -3.01 4.74
C LEU A 83 10.35 -4.01 5.28
N LEU A 84 9.66 -4.75 4.42
CA LEU A 84 8.65 -5.73 4.83
C LEU A 84 9.21 -6.84 5.73
N ARG A 85 10.50 -7.21 5.56
CA ARG A 85 11.22 -8.15 6.45
C ARG A 85 11.25 -7.71 7.91
N GLN A 86 11.08 -6.41 8.18
CA GLN A 86 10.95 -5.88 9.53
C GLN A 86 9.63 -6.32 10.21
N LEU A 87 8.56 -6.48 9.42
CA LEU A 87 7.26 -6.93 9.91
C LEU A 87 7.21 -8.45 10.04
N SER A 88 7.68 -9.19 9.03
CA SER A 88 7.72 -10.66 9.04
C SER A 88 8.93 -11.19 8.26
N PRO A 89 9.60 -12.28 8.67
CA PRO A 89 10.85 -12.73 8.05
C PRO A 89 10.75 -13.14 6.57
N CYS A 90 9.58 -13.59 6.14
CA CYS A 90 9.37 -14.16 4.80
C CYS A 90 8.28 -13.42 4.01
N PRO A 91 8.49 -12.15 3.63
CA PRO A 91 7.55 -11.44 2.78
C PRO A 91 7.67 -11.89 1.32
N GLN A 92 6.55 -11.83 0.60
CA GLN A 92 6.45 -12.12 -0.83
C GLN A 92 5.59 -11.05 -1.51
N LEU A 93 5.94 -10.71 -2.75
CA LEU A 93 5.19 -9.78 -3.60
C LEU A 93 4.31 -10.53 -4.62
N GLU A 94 4.68 -11.77 -4.94
CA GLU A 94 3.82 -12.72 -5.65
C GLU A 94 2.92 -13.39 -4.61
N LEU A 95 1.62 -13.16 -4.72
CA LEU A 95 0.66 -13.58 -3.70
C LEU A 95 0.10 -14.95 -4.02
N GLU A 96 0.18 -15.87 -3.06
CA GLU A 96 -0.56 -17.11 -3.05
C GLU A 96 -2.06 -16.87 -2.79
N ILE A 97 -2.39 -15.88 -1.95
CA ILE A 97 -3.76 -15.60 -1.53
C ILE A 97 -4.56 -14.76 -2.55
N GLY A 98 -3.89 -13.97 -3.41
CA GLY A 98 -4.50 -12.99 -4.31
C GLY A 98 -4.84 -13.47 -5.74
N GLY A 99 -5.67 -12.69 -6.43
CA GLY A 99 -5.97 -12.84 -7.86
C GLY A 99 -4.96 -12.16 -8.80
N ALA A 100 -4.96 -12.56 -10.07
CA ALA A 100 -3.94 -12.17 -11.06
C ALA A 100 -3.82 -10.66 -11.38
N ASP A 101 -4.78 -9.84 -10.95
CA ASP A 101 -4.91 -8.42 -11.31
C ASP A 101 -4.56 -7.45 -10.15
N SER A 102 -4.04 -7.92 -9.00
CA SER A 102 -3.81 -7.06 -7.83
C SER A 102 -2.33 -6.86 -7.46
N TYR A 103 -1.37 -7.31 -8.28
CA TYR A 103 0.05 -7.27 -7.91
C TYR A 103 0.69 -5.89 -8.07
N GLY A 104 1.68 -5.63 -7.23
CA GLY A 104 2.68 -4.60 -7.48
C GLY A 104 2.91 -3.66 -6.32
N LEU A 105 3.72 -2.67 -6.63
CA LEU A 105 4.20 -1.65 -5.73
C LEU A 105 4.41 -0.37 -6.54
N TRP A 106 3.57 0.61 -6.28
CA TRP A 106 3.51 1.84 -7.05
C TRP A 106 3.61 3.03 -6.11
N ALA A 107 4.33 4.04 -6.56
CA ALA A 107 4.44 5.35 -5.91
C ALA A 107 3.92 6.45 -6.83
N CYS A 108 3.51 7.56 -6.22
CA CYS A 108 2.99 8.75 -6.89
C CYS A 108 3.52 10.01 -6.18
N LEU A 109 3.95 11.00 -6.95
CA LEU A 109 4.33 12.30 -6.40
C LEU A 109 3.05 13.08 -6.09
N ARG A 110 2.74 13.25 -4.80
CA ARG A 110 1.52 13.97 -4.37
C ARG A 110 1.73 15.48 -4.41
N ALA A 111 2.86 15.96 -3.89
CA ALA A 111 3.11 17.39 -3.74
C ALA A 111 4.61 17.71 -3.59
N TYR A 112 5.00 18.93 -3.96
CA TYR A 112 6.34 19.43 -3.67
C TYR A 112 6.41 20.97 -3.57
N ASN A 113 7.44 21.48 -2.89
CA ASN A 113 7.96 22.84 -2.97
C ASN A 113 9.49 22.79 -2.89
N ASP A 114 10.18 23.92 -2.75
CA ASP A 114 11.65 23.96 -2.71
C ASP A 114 12.26 23.17 -1.54
N ALA A 115 11.55 23.04 -0.42
CA ALA A 115 12.03 22.36 0.78
C ALA A 115 11.60 20.88 0.86
N PHE A 116 10.37 20.55 0.46
CA PHE A 116 9.79 19.23 0.68
C PHE A 116 9.20 18.62 -0.58
N ALA A 117 9.28 17.30 -0.67
CA ALA A 117 8.47 16.49 -1.57
C ALA A 117 7.72 15.43 -0.76
N GLU A 118 6.45 15.21 -1.10
CA GLU A 118 5.64 14.15 -0.52
C GLU A 118 5.25 13.14 -1.59
N ILE A 119 5.58 11.88 -1.33
CA ILE A 119 5.33 10.74 -2.18
C ILE A 119 4.32 9.86 -1.44
N MET A 120 3.28 9.41 -2.13
CA MET A 120 2.37 8.38 -1.64
C MET A 120 2.67 7.07 -2.36
N PHE A 121 2.43 5.94 -1.71
CA PHE A 121 2.63 4.64 -2.33
C PHE A 121 1.63 3.60 -1.82
N ARG A 122 1.46 2.55 -2.62
CA ARG A 122 0.77 1.31 -2.23
C ARG A 122 1.65 0.11 -2.53
N ILE A 123 1.65 -0.90 -1.65
CA ILE A 123 2.43 -2.13 -1.82
C ILE A 123 1.54 -3.32 -1.49
N HIS A 124 1.40 -4.25 -2.44
CA HIS A 124 0.74 -5.52 -2.16
C HIS A 124 1.79 -6.57 -1.82
N ALA A 125 1.64 -7.20 -0.66
CA ALA A 125 2.56 -8.22 -0.19
C ALA A 125 1.83 -9.20 0.73
N GLU A 126 2.36 -10.40 0.86
CA GLU A 126 1.96 -11.39 1.86
C GLU A 126 3.16 -11.85 2.68
N PHE A 127 2.88 -12.47 3.82
CA PHE A 127 3.87 -13.07 4.71
C PHE A 127 3.66 -14.57 4.75
N VAL A 128 4.72 -15.31 4.42
CA VAL A 128 4.74 -16.76 4.60
C VAL A 128 5.04 -17.05 6.06
N LEU A 129 4.08 -17.73 6.69
CA LEU A 129 4.12 -18.20 8.06
C LEU A 129 4.43 -19.71 8.08
N GLU A 130 4.82 -20.26 9.23
CA GLU A 130 5.12 -21.69 9.38
C GLU A 130 3.94 -22.55 8.92
N LYS A 131 2.73 -22.22 9.40
CA LYS A 131 1.52 -22.99 9.12
C LYS A 131 0.69 -22.46 7.96
N GLY A 132 1.13 -21.42 7.25
CA GLY A 132 0.28 -20.84 6.22
C GLY A 132 0.78 -19.53 5.64
N TRP A 133 -0.17 -18.74 5.16
CA TRP A 133 0.07 -17.43 4.57
C TRP A 133 -0.83 -16.41 5.25
N PHE A 134 -0.29 -15.21 5.43
CA PHE A 134 -0.99 -14.04 5.93
C PHE A 134 -0.85 -12.93 4.89
N ALA A 135 -1.95 -12.56 4.24
CA ALA A 135 -2.00 -11.49 3.27
C ALA A 135 -2.74 -10.30 3.90
N PRO A 136 -2.03 -9.30 4.44
CA PRO A 136 -2.68 -8.07 4.88
C PRO A 136 -3.28 -7.35 3.68
N SER A 137 -4.24 -6.47 3.95
CA SER A 137 -4.68 -5.54 2.93
C SER A 137 -3.49 -4.76 2.37
N GLN A 138 -3.58 -4.40 1.09
CA GLN A 138 -2.55 -3.65 0.40
C GLN A 138 -2.07 -2.47 1.25
N PHE A 139 -0.78 -2.47 1.62
CA PHE A 139 -0.20 -1.43 2.43
C PHE A 139 -0.40 -0.06 1.78
N ALA A 140 -0.83 0.91 2.56
CA ALA A 140 -0.79 2.31 2.20
C ALA A 140 0.43 2.97 2.85
N GLY A 141 0.99 3.99 2.21
CA GLY A 141 2.10 4.69 2.80
C GLY A 141 2.40 6.04 2.17
N TYR A 142 3.25 6.78 2.86
CA TYR A 142 3.82 8.02 2.38
C TYR A 142 5.29 8.14 2.80
N MET A 143 6.03 8.93 2.03
CA MET A 143 7.38 9.36 2.34
C MET A 143 7.50 10.86 2.09
N VAL A 144 8.06 11.56 3.08
CA VAL A 144 8.37 12.98 3.00
C VAL A 144 9.88 13.13 2.96
N ILE A 145 10.35 13.85 1.95
CA ILE A 145 11.78 14.12 1.74
C ILE A 145 12.02 15.61 1.94
N ASP A 146 13.02 15.93 2.75
CA ASP A 146 13.67 17.24 2.70
C ASP A 146 14.59 17.27 1.46
N ARG A 147 14.24 18.12 0.51
CA ARG A 147 14.91 18.23 -0.79
C ARG A 147 16.23 18.99 -0.71
N LEU A 148 16.40 19.83 0.30
CA LEU A 148 17.63 20.61 0.51
C LEU A 148 18.67 19.73 1.19
N GLU A 149 18.25 19.03 2.26
CA GLU A 149 19.09 18.12 3.03
C GLU A 149 19.21 16.72 2.40
N LYS A 150 18.35 16.40 1.43
CA LYS A 150 18.26 15.10 0.77
C LYS A 150 18.07 13.96 1.76
N LYS A 151 17.15 14.12 2.71
CA LYS A 151 16.89 13.14 3.78
C LYS A 151 15.42 12.79 3.85
N VAL A 152 15.14 11.56 4.28
CA VAL A 152 13.79 11.16 4.69
C VAL A 152 13.49 11.80 6.04
N VAL A 153 12.48 12.67 6.08
CA VAL A 153 12.05 13.33 7.34
C VAL A 153 10.83 12.65 7.95
N SER A 154 10.01 12.01 7.13
CA SER A 154 8.93 11.15 7.60
C SER A 154 8.67 10.02 6.62
N PHE A 155 8.39 8.83 7.16
CA PHE A 155 8.00 7.66 6.41
C PHE A 155 6.91 6.93 7.20
N LYS A 156 5.88 6.46 6.52
CA LYS A 156 4.90 5.54 7.07
C LYS A 156 4.46 4.54 6.01
N MET A 157 4.43 3.27 6.38
CA MET A 157 3.81 2.19 5.62
C MET A 157 2.92 1.42 6.57
N TYR A 158 1.65 1.23 6.25
CA TYR A 158 0.67 0.68 7.18
C TYR A 158 -0.45 -0.07 6.45
N VAL A 159 -1.05 -1.04 7.12
CA VAL A 159 -2.29 -1.66 6.68
C VAL A 159 -3.43 -0.66 6.93
N PRO A 160 -4.21 -0.26 5.91
CA PRO A 160 -5.30 0.69 6.07
C PRO A 160 -6.35 0.23 7.08
N ASP A 161 -7.07 1.21 7.65
CA ASP A 161 -8.23 0.94 8.49
C ASP A 161 -9.40 0.45 7.64
N ALA A 162 -9.92 -0.72 7.97
CA ALA A 162 -11.04 -1.38 7.29
C ALA A 162 -11.74 -2.35 8.24
N THR A 163 -12.95 -2.79 7.91
CA THR A 163 -13.71 -3.73 8.76
C THR A 163 -13.01 -5.08 8.90
N LEU A 164 -12.41 -5.56 7.81
CA LEU A 164 -11.52 -6.70 7.74
C LEU A 164 -10.33 -6.23 6.89
N ASN A 165 -9.12 -6.62 7.26
CA ASN A 165 -7.92 -6.07 6.63
C ASN A 165 -6.78 -7.07 6.47
N PHE A 166 -7.09 -8.37 6.51
CA PHE A 166 -6.19 -9.41 6.05
C PHE A 166 -6.95 -10.69 5.73
N ASP A 167 -6.42 -11.46 4.80
CA ASP A 167 -6.78 -12.85 4.52
C ASP A 167 -5.68 -13.80 5.01
N VAL A 168 -6.08 -15.01 5.39
CA VAL A 168 -5.15 -16.08 5.74
C VAL A 168 -5.50 -17.38 5.05
N ARG A 169 -4.46 -18.16 4.73
CA ARG A 169 -4.61 -19.55 4.30
C ARG A 169 -3.84 -20.46 5.24
N TRP A 170 -4.56 -21.29 5.98
CA TRP A 170 -4.01 -22.19 6.98
C TRP A 170 -3.89 -23.63 6.44
N ARG A 171 -2.71 -24.26 6.63
CA ARG A 171 -2.44 -25.67 6.28
C ARG A 171 -2.92 -26.61 7.40
N ILE A 172 -4.19 -27.03 7.36
CA ILE A 172 -4.83 -27.80 8.45
C ILE A 172 -4.76 -29.33 8.22
N PHE A 173 -4.63 -29.84 6.99
CA PHE A 173 -4.69 -31.29 6.70
C PHE A 173 -3.51 -31.78 5.84
N GLY A 174 -2.28 -31.49 6.26
CA GLY A 174 -1.11 -31.63 5.39
C GLY A 174 -1.10 -30.55 4.29
N ASP A 175 -0.16 -30.64 3.34
CA ASP A 175 0.09 -29.55 2.39
C ASP A 175 -1.01 -29.40 1.30
N GLU A 176 -1.87 -30.40 1.13
CA GLU A 176 -2.83 -30.45 0.02
C GLU A 176 -4.17 -29.72 0.29
N ARG A 177 -4.58 -29.53 1.55
CA ARG A 177 -5.82 -28.80 1.88
C ARG A 177 -5.53 -27.56 2.71
N ARG A 178 -5.83 -26.42 2.10
CA ARG A 178 -5.70 -25.10 2.71
C ARG A 178 -7.07 -24.58 3.08
N ALA A 179 -7.22 -24.07 4.30
CA ALA A 179 -8.44 -23.47 4.78
C ALA A 179 -8.28 -21.95 4.79
N ALA A 180 -9.19 -21.24 4.14
CA ALA A 180 -9.21 -19.78 4.11
C ALA A 180 -9.98 -19.21 5.30
N ASP A 181 -9.51 -18.10 5.82
CA ASP A 181 -10.20 -17.25 6.80
C ASP A 181 -9.81 -15.79 6.56
N ILE A 182 -10.58 -14.87 7.13
CA ILE A 182 -10.38 -13.43 7.01
C ILE A 182 -10.46 -12.82 8.41
N GLY A 183 -9.72 -11.75 8.66
CA GLY A 183 -9.69 -11.16 9.99
C GLY A 183 -9.38 -9.67 10.01
N PHE A 184 -9.11 -9.19 11.22
CA PHE A 184 -8.82 -7.80 11.48
C PHE A 184 -7.59 -7.65 12.38
N CYS A 185 -6.63 -6.87 11.91
CA CYS A 185 -5.47 -6.42 12.65
C CYS A 185 -5.61 -4.93 12.94
N PRO A 186 -5.77 -4.50 14.21
CA PRO A 186 -6.02 -3.09 14.53
C PRO A 186 -4.91 -2.13 14.09
N GLN A 187 -3.67 -2.62 13.99
CA GLN A 187 -2.52 -1.82 13.60
C GLN A 187 -1.41 -2.73 13.08
N MET A 188 -0.93 -2.45 11.87
CA MET A 188 0.29 -3.05 11.34
C MET A 188 1.01 -1.98 10.54
N GLU A 189 2.19 -1.55 11.00
CA GLU A 189 2.89 -0.41 10.40
C GLU A 189 4.40 -0.40 10.61
N LEU A 190 5.07 0.29 9.69
CA LEU A 190 6.43 0.80 9.80
C LEU A 190 6.38 2.33 9.79
N CYS A 191 7.09 2.99 10.71
CA CYS A 191 7.14 4.45 10.77
C CYS A 191 8.54 5.00 11.09
N ALA A 192 8.86 6.16 10.52
CA ALA A 192 10.02 6.97 10.86
C ALA A 192 9.63 8.46 10.83
N GLY A 193 10.11 9.24 11.80
CA GLY A 193 9.77 10.66 11.93
C GLY A 193 8.26 10.91 12.12
N ALA A 194 7.83 12.15 11.88
CA ALA A 194 6.44 12.56 11.99
C ALA A 194 6.04 13.47 10.82
N LYS A 195 4.81 13.34 10.33
CA LYS A 195 4.29 14.10 9.17
C LYS A 195 3.89 15.54 9.54
N ASP A 196 3.91 15.89 10.83
CA ASP A 196 3.65 17.24 11.32
C ASP A 196 4.61 18.30 10.77
N VAL A 197 5.79 17.87 10.28
CA VAL A 197 6.74 18.72 9.52
C VAL A 197 6.10 19.41 8.31
N LEU A 198 4.96 18.91 7.81
CA LEU A 198 4.23 19.48 6.68
C LEU A 198 3.07 20.42 7.05
N GLN A 199 2.75 20.63 8.35
CA GLN A 199 1.54 21.36 8.77
C GLN A 199 1.42 22.76 8.14
N ASP A 200 2.55 23.48 8.02
CA ASP A 200 2.60 24.83 7.45
C ASP A 200 3.20 24.86 6.04
N ALA A 201 3.46 23.71 5.43
CA ALA A 201 4.10 23.62 4.13
C ALA A 201 3.16 24.12 3.03
N LYS A 202 3.58 25.18 2.33
CA LYS A 202 2.92 25.65 1.11
C LYS A 202 3.56 24.97 -0.08
N PHE A 203 2.82 24.03 -0.68
CA PHE A 203 3.28 23.33 -1.87
C PHE A 203 3.18 24.21 -3.12
N ALA A 204 4.20 24.15 -3.97
CA ALA A 204 4.19 24.82 -5.27
C ALA A 204 3.21 24.13 -6.21
N GLU A 205 3.25 22.80 -6.24
CA GLU A 205 2.28 21.96 -6.94
C GLU A 205 1.83 20.83 -5.99
N ALA A 206 0.54 20.52 -6.02
CA ALA A 206 -0.05 19.47 -5.22
C ALA A 206 -1.37 18.96 -5.80
N ILE A 207 -1.62 17.67 -5.63
CA ILE A 207 -2.95 17.04 -5.67
C ILE A 207 -3.40 16.67 -4.26
N THR A 208 -4.70 16.46 -4.10
CA THR A 208 -5.27 15.92 -2.86
C THR A 208 -4.77 14.50 -2.59
N GLU A 209 -4.84 14.06 -1.34
CA GLU A 209 -4.50 12.67 -0.99
C GLU A 209 -5.43 11.69 -1.72
N GLU A 210 -6.71 12.03 -1.84
CA GLU A 210 -7.72 11.24 -2.54
C GLU A 210 -7.41 11.12 -4.04
N GLU A 211 -6.98 12.19 -4.70
CA GLU A 211 -6.55 12.16 -6.10
C GLU A 211 -5.30 11.29 -6.30
N ALA A 212 -4.33 11.35 -5.38
CA ALA A 212 -3.13 10.52 -5.44
C ALA A 212 -3.45 9.04 -5.22
N LEU A 213 -4.28 8.72 -4.23
CA LEU A 213 -4.77 7.37 -3.96
C LEU A 213 -5.54 6.81 -5.16
N HIS A 214 -6.41 7.61 -5.78
CA HIS A 214 -7.12 7.21 -6.99
C HIS A 214 -6.14 6.94 -8.15
N THR A 215 -5.11 7.77 -8.31
CA THR A 215 -4.10 7.57 -9.36
C THR A 215 -3.31 6.28 -9.14
N LEU A 216 -2.93 5.98 -7.89
CA LEU A 216 -2.31 4.71 -7.53
C LEU A 216 -3.25 3.53 -7.79
N MET A 217 -4.53 3.65 -7.42
CA MET A 217 -5.55 2.61 -7.64
C MET A 217 -5.68 2.22 -9.12
N LEU A 218 -5.55 3.18 -10.05
CA LEU A 218 -5.58 2.91 -11.50
C LEU A 218 -4.39 2.08 -12.00
N CYS A 219 -3.27 2.06 -11.26
CA CYS A 219 -2.12 1.22 -11.57
C CYS A 219 -2.35 -0.25 -11.22
N PHE A 220 -3.19 -0.53 -10.21
CA PHE A 220 -3.51 -1.88 -9.77
C PHE A 220 -4.75 -2.42 -10.49
N TYR A 221 -5.85 -1.68 -10.45
CA TYR A 221 -7.15 -2.24 -10.78
C TYR A 221 -7.65 -1.73 -12.14
N LYS A 222 -7.75 -2.62 -13.13
CA LYS A 222 -8.41 -2.30 -14.41
C LYS A 222 -9.86 -1.88 -14.20
N SER A 223 -10.53 -2.42 -13.18
CA SER A 223 -11.89 -2.05 -12.80
C SER A 223 -12.00 -0.58 -12.37
N ALA A 224 -10.94 0.02 -11.81
CA ALA A 224 -10.91 1.44 -11.46
C ALA A 224 -10.95 2.37 -12.68
N GLN A 225 -10.58 1.88 -13.86
CA GLN A 225 -10.63 2.64 -15.12
C GLN A 225 -12.06 2.73 -15.70
N ILE A 226 -13.00 1.95 -15.14
CA ILE A 226 -14.40 2.00 -15.54
C ILE A 226 -15.01 3.30 -15.03
N ASN A 227 -15.78 3.98 -15.89
CA ASN A 227 -16.59 5.12 -15.48
C ASN A 227 -17.79 4.63 -14.65
N TRP A 228 -17.57 4.43 -13.35
CA TRP A 228 -18.61 4.05 -12.40
C TRP A 228 -19.63 5.18 -12.26
N VAL A 229 -20.88 4.86 -12.53
CA VAL A 229 -22.01 5.77 -12.35
C VAL A 229 -23.08 5.06 -11.52
N SER A 230 -23.92 5.83 -10.83
CA SER A 230 -25.07 5.25 -10.13
C SER A 230 -26.01 4.56 -11.12
N LEU A 231 -26.86 3.65 -10.61
CA LEU A 231 -27.85 2.97 -11.43
C LEU A 231 -28.79 3.96 -12.13
N GLU A 232 -29.24 4.98 -11.42
CA GLU A 232 -30.10 6.05 -11.95
C GLU A 232 -29.41 6.76 -13.10
N LYS A 233 -28.12 7.07 -12.93
CA LYS A 233 -27.35 7.74 -13.97
C LYS A 233 -27.10 6.83 -15.18
N ALA A 234 -26.87 5.54 -14.97
CA ALA A 234 -26.75 4.56 -16.04
C ALA A 234 -28.05 4.46 -16.86
N LEU A 235 -29.20 4.47 -16.20
CA LEU A 235 -30.53 4.44 -16.83
C LEU A 235 -30.81 5.70 -17.67
N GLU A 236 -30.32 6.87 -17.26
CA GLU A 236 -30.37 8.10 -18.07
C GLU A 236 -29.44 8.04 -19.29
N LEU A 237 -28.22 7.53 -19.11
CA LEU A 237 -27.19 7.51 -20.16
C LEU A 237 -27.46 6.48 -21.25
N ALA A 238 -28.03 5.32 -20.91
CA ALA A 238 -28.27 4.23 -21.84
C ALA A 238 -29.08 4.63 -23.11
N PRO A 239 -30.27 5.26 -23.00
CA PRO A 239 -31.02 5.69 -24.18
C PRO A 239 -30.31 6.84 -24.92
N ALA A 240 -29.69 7.78 -24.19
CA ALA A 240 -29.00 8.92 -24.79
C ALA A 240 -27.77 8.50 -25.63
N LEU A 241 -27.07 7.46 -25.19
CA LEU A 241 -25.89 6.91 -25.88
C LEU A 241 -26.25 5.75 -26.83
N GLN A 242 -27.53 5.37 -26.92
CA GLN A 242 -27.99 4.20 -27.67
C GLN A 242 -27.23 2.91 -27.31
N LYS A 243 -26.92 2.72 -26.02
CA LYS A 243 -26.18 1.55 -25.52
C LYS A 243 -27.10 0.67 -24.65
N PRO A 244 -27.04 -0.67 -24.79
CA PRO A 244 -27.74 -1.56 -23.88
C PRO A 244 -27.12 -1.52 -22.48
N ILE A 245 -27.92 -1.79 -21.46
CA ILE A 245 -27.44 -1.95 -20.08
C ILE A 245 -27.08 -3.41 -19.86
N HIS A 246 -25.84 -3.66 -19.45
CA HIS A 246 -25.38 -4.95 -18.94
C HIS A 246 -25.17 -4.81 -17.43
N ALA A 247 -25.89 -5.59 -16.63
CA ALA A 247 -25.76 -5.62 -15.19
C ALA A 247 -24.96 -6.84 -14.74
N ILE A 248 -23.95 -6.62 -13.91
CA ILE A 248 -23.16 -7.66 -13.24
C ILE A 248 -23.43 -7.53 -11.73
N SER A 249 -23.75 -8.64 -11.07
CA SER A 249 -23.89 -8.70 -9.61
C SER A 249 -22.71 -9.49 -9.05
N SER A 250 -21.91 -8.86 -8.18
CA SER A 250 -20.83 -9.53 -7.45
C SER A 250 -21.16 -9.64 -5.96
N GLY A 251 -20.63 -10.68 -5.31
CA GLY A 251 -20.78 -10.89 -3.86
C GLY A 251 -19.73 -10.18 -2.99
N GLY A 252 -18.85 -9.40 -3.61
CA GLY A 252 -17.75 -8.68 -2.97
C GLY A 252 -17.31 -7.47 -3.79
N PRO A 253 -16.44 -6.61 -3.23
CA PRO A 253 -15.90 -5.44 -3.92
C PRO A 253 -15.05 -5.84 -5.13
N LEU A 254 -15.02 -4.99 -6.15
CA LEU A 254 -14.20 -5.19 -7.37
C LEU A 254 -12.76 -4.70 -7.24
N ALA A 255 -12.49 -3.98 -6.15
CA ALA A 255 -11.18 -3.55 -5.71
C ALA A 255 -11.06 -4.00 -4.25
N ASP A 256 -11.12 -5.31 -4.06
CA ASP A 256 -10.82 -5.87 -2.74
C ASP A 256 -9.34 -5.62 -2.46
N GLU A 257 -9.07 -4.80 -1.45
CA GLU A 257 -7.72 -4.54 -1.00
C GLU A 257 -7.22 -5.64 -0.06
N SER A 258 -8.10 -6.53 0.45
CA SER A 258 -7.79 -7.66 1.35
C SER A 258 -7.15 -8.84 0.63
N CYS A 259 -7.70 -9.20 -0.55
CA CYS A 259 -7.17 -10.04 -1.65
C CYS A 259 -8.33 -10.58 -2.48
#